data_AF-A0A7L3H0Y5-F1
#
_entry.id   AF-A0A7L3H0Y5-F1
#
_cell.length_a   1.000
_cell.length_b   1.000
_cell.length_c   1.000
_cell.angle_alpha   90.00
_cell.angle_beta   90.00
_cell.angle_gamma   90.00
#
_symmetry.space_group_name_H-M   'P 1'
#
loop_
_entity.id
_entity.type
_entity.pdbx_description
1 polymer ?
#
loop_
_entity_poly.entity_id
_entity_poly.type
_entity_poly.pdbx_seq_one_letter_code
_entity_poly.pdbx_strand_id
1 'polypeptide(L)'
;SDSPGGFEINLDHRKLKTPQAKLFTVPSEALAIAVATEWDSQKDTIKFYTMHLTTLCNTALDNPTQRNKTQLIRAAVKFLETDTVCYRVEEPPALAELQKNEWDPVVAWAEKRYNVTIGSSTSILGPNIPASTKDTFVSHLASYNMWALQGIEFVITQLKSLILSMSLIDRHITVEKAVLLSRLEEEYQV
;
A
#
# COMPACT_ATOMS: atom_id res chain seq x y z
N SER A 1 22.09 -8.75 -14.46
CA SER A 1 22.78 -10.05 -14.47
C SER A 1 22.19 -10.91 -13.37
N ASP A 2 22.00 -12.20 -13.63
CA ASP A 2 21.50 -13.14 -12.64
C ASP A 2 22.62 -13.48 -11.67
N SER A 3 22.52 -12.95 -10.44
CA SER A 3 23.41 -13.33 -9.34
C SER A 3 22.67 -14.30 -8.41
N PRO A 4 23.35 -15.23 -7.73
CA PRO A 4 22.71 -16.15 -6.80
C PRO A 4 22.10 -15.36 -5.62
N GLY A 5 20.82 -15.00 -5.72
CA GLY A 5 20.10 -14.19 -4.72
C GLY A 5 19.27 -13.02 -5.25
N GLY A 6 19.32 -12.70 -6.56
CA GLY A 6 18.46 -11.66 -7.15
C GLY A 6 19.00 -11.05 -8.44
N PHE A 7 18.30 -10.04 -8.95
CA PHE A 7 18.64 -9.32 -10.17
C PHE A 7 19.35 -8.01 -9.85
N GLU A 8 20.52 -7.80 -10.46
CA GLU A 8 21.31 -6.57 -10.34
C GLU A 8 21.00 -5.58 -11.48
N ILE A 9 20.95 -4.29 -11.15
CA ILE A 9 20.88 -3.19 -12.13
C ILE A 9 22.27 -2.59 -12.32
N ASN A 10 22.68 -2.42 -13.58
CA ASN A 10 23.93 -1.77 -13.97
C ASN A 10 23.65 -0.50 -14.77
N LEU A 11 24.28 0.61 -14.39
CA LEU A 11 24.23 1.91 -15.07
C LEU A 11 25.63 2.26 -15.56
N ASP A 12 25.82 2.48 -16.87
CA ASP A 12 27.14 2.78 -17.47
C ASP A 12 28.26 1.84 -16.99
N HIS A 13 27.97 0.53 -16.96
CA HIS A 13 28.86 -0.53 -16.47
C HIS A 13 29.20 -0.49 -14.97
N ARG A 14 28.51 0.35 -14.18
CA ARG A 14 28.61 0.39 -12.71
C ARG A 14 27.40 -0.25 -12.08
N LYS A 15 27.63 -1.09 -11.07
CA LYS A 15 26.56 -1.67 -10.25
C LYS A 15 25.84 -0.58 -9.47
N LEU A 16 24.52 -0.54 -9.58
CA LEU A 16 23.70 0.36 -8.77
C LEU A 16 23.83 -0.03 -7.28
N LYS A 17 23.87 0.99 -6.42
CA LYS A 17 23.94 0.82 -4.96
C LYS A 17 22.83 1.61 -4.27
N THR A 18 22.45 1.13 -3.10
CA THR A 18 21.54 1.84 -2.21
C THR A 18 22.24 3.02 -1.53
N PRO A 19 21.51 3.96 -0.91
CA PRO A 19 22.10 5.04 -0.11
C PRO A 19 23.05 4.55 1.00
N GLN A 20 22.81 3.38 1.60
CA GLN A 20 23.74 2.76 2.56
C GLN A 20 24.88 1.96 1.90
N ALA A 21 25.14 2.19 0.62
CA ALA A 21 26.18 1.57 -0.19
C ALA A 21 26.08 0.04 -0.32
N LYS A 22 24.90 -0.55 -0.04
CA LYS A 22 24.62 -1.96 -0.33
C LYS A 22 24.45 -2.14 -1.83
N LEU A 23 24.72 -3.35 -2.32
CA LEU A 23 24.44 -3.69 -3.72
C LEU A 23 22.92 -3.66 -3.94
N PHE A 24 22.47 -2.98 -5.00
CA PHE A 24 21.05 -2.90 -5.34
C PHE A 24 20.62 -4.18 -6.08
N THR A 25 20.09 -5.14 -5.32
CA THR A 25 19.56 -6.42 -5.83
C THR A 25 18.06 -6.53 -5.55
N VAL A 26 17.27 -6.91 -6.55
CA VAL A 26 15.82 -7.07 -6.41
C VAL A 26 15.38 -8.52 -6.66
N PRO A 27 14.23 -8.96 -6.10
CA PRO A 27 13.81 -10.36 -6.15
C PRO A 27 13.21 -10.82 -7.49
N SER A 28 12.93 -9.91 -8.42
CA SER A 28 12.34 -10.25 -9.72
C SER A 28 12.91 -9.43 -10.87
N GLU A 29 13.00 -10.07 -12.03
CA GLU A 29 13.49 -9.44 -13.27
C GLU A 29 12.61 -8.26 -13.68
N ALA A 30 11.30 -8.42 -13.61
CA ALA A 30 10.34 -7.36 -13.95
C ALA A 30 10.55 -6.11 -13.09
N LEU A 31 10.84 -6.26 -11.79
CA LEU A 31 11.16 -5.13 -10.92
C LEU A 31 12.52 -4.52 -11.27
N ALA A 32 13.51 -5.34 -11.65
CA ALA A 32 14.82 -4.86 -12.09
C ALA A 32 14.70 -4.00 -13.36
N ILE A 33 13.92 -4.47 -14.34
CA ILE A 33 13.65 -3.75 -15.59
C ILE A 33 12.93 -2.43 -15.29
N ALA A 34 11.92 -2.45 -14.43
CA ALA A 34 11.18 -1.24 -14.08
C ALA A 34 12.06 -0.20 -13.37
N VAL A 35 12.91 -0.62 -12.43
CA VAL A 35 13.90 0.26 -11.79
C VAL A 35 14.91 0.78 -12.82
N ALA A 36 15.45 -0.08 -13.68
CA ALA A 36 16.36 0.34 -14.74
C ALA A 36 15.73 1.39 -15.67
N THR A 37 14.44 1.25 -15.97
CA THR A 37 13.68 2.20 -16.78
C THR A 37 13.53 3.56 -16.07
N GLU A 38 13.30 3.58 -14.75
CA GLU A 38 13.31 4.84 -13.98
C GLU A 38 14.66 5.55 -14.08
N TRP A 39 15.76 4.81 -13.99
CA TRP A 39 17.12 5.36 -14.13
C TRP A 39 17.43 5.84 -15.54
N ASP A 40 17.07 5.09 -16.57
CA ASP A 40 17.27 5.46 -17.98
C ASP A 40 16.46 6.72 -18.38
N SER A 41 15.32 6.94 -17.73
CA SER A 41 14.51 8.16 -17.93
C SER A 41 15.13 9.44 -17.34
N GLN A 42 16.19 9.31 -16.51
CA GLN A 42 16.87 10.46 -15.92
C GLN A 42 17.84 11.06 -16.95
N LYS A 43 17.74 12.38 -17.15
CA LYS A 43 18.61 13.13 -18.08
C LYS A 43 19.73 13.84 -17.32
N ASP A 44 19.86 15.15 -17.47
CA ASP A 44 20.95 15.96 -16.93
C ASP A 44 20.99 16.00 -15.39
N THR A 45 19.87 15.75 -14.73
CA THR A 45 19.75 15.77 -13.27
C THR A 45 18.80 14.68 -12.81
N ILE A 46 19.24 13.92 -11.80
CA ILE A 46 18.43 12.88 -11.17
C ILE A 46 17.28 13.52 -10.39
N LYS A 47 16.05 13.17 -10.76
CA LYS A 47 14.81 13.64 -10.12
C LYS A 47 14.21 12.51 -9.28
N PHE A 48 14.67 12.36 -8.03
CA PHE A 48 14.23 11.27 -7.15
C PHE A 48 12.71 11.14 -7.00
N TYR A 49 11.96 12.25 -7.07
CA TYR A 49 10.51 12.23 -6.96
C TYR A 49 9.80 11.51 -8.12
N THR A 50 10.49 11.22 -9.23
CA THR A 50 9.96 10.42 -10.34
C THR A 50 10.43 8.96 -10.30
N MET A 51 11.13 8.55 -9.23
CA MET A 51 11.78 7.24 -9.12
C MET A 51 11.22 6.44 -7.93
N HIS A 52 9.92 6.19 -7.97
CA HIS A 52 9.17 5.59 -6.87
C HIS A 52 9.59 4.14 -6.60
N LEU A 53 9.82 3.34 -7.65
CA LEU A 53 10.24 1.96 -7.51
C LEU A 53 11.66 1.87 -6.94
N THR A 54 12.56 2.73 -7.42
CA THR A 54 13.91 2.86 -6.87
C THR A 54 13.87 3.21 -5.38
N THR A 55 13.02 4.15 -4.99
CA THR A 55 12.85 4.58 -3.60
C THR A 55 12.30 3.46 -2.71
N LEU A 56 11.29 2.72 -3.19
CA LEU A 56 10.73 1.58 -2.47
C LEU A 56 11.74 0.44 -2.32
N CYS A 57 12.50 0.13 -3.38
CA CYS A 57 13.56 -0.88 -3.34
C CYS A 57 14.68 -0.49 -2.37
N ASN A 58 15.10 0.78 -2.38
CA ASN A 58 16.06 1.29 -1.40
C ASN A 58 15.55 1.09 0.03
N THR A 59 14.27 1.39 0.28
CA THR A 59 13.66 1.19 1.61
C THR A 59 13.63 -0.29 2.00
N ALA A 60 13.30 -1.18 1.06
CA ALA A 60 13.29 -2.63 1.32
C ALA A 60 14.70 -3.17 1.62
N LEU A 61 15.74 -2.68 0.94
CA LEU A 61 17.13 -3.12 1.09
C LEU A 61 17.84 -2.53 2.30
N ASP A 62 17.64 -1.23 2.54
CA ASP A 62 18.31 -0.50 3.62
C ASP A 62 17.55 -0.60 4.94
N ASN A 63 16.23 -0.82 4.88
CA ASN A 63 15.31 -0.81 6.02
C ASN A 63 15.64 0.33 7.01
N PRO A 64 15.56 1.61 6.58
CA PRO A 64 15.99 2.73 7.40
C PRO A 64 15.21 2.81 8.74
N THR A 65 13.96 2.34 8.76
CA THR A 65 13.13 2.30 9.98
C THR A 65 13.50 1.17 10.94
N GLN A 66 14.36 0.23 10.53
CA GLN A 66 14.73 -0.98 11.26
C GLN A 66 13.53 -1.80 11.74
N ARG A 67 12.37 -1.65 11.09
CA ARG A 67 11.16 -2.38 11.45
C ARG A 67 11.26 -3.80 10.93
N ASN A 68 10.90 -4.75 11.79
CA ASN A 68 10.75 -6.13 11.39
C ASN A 68 9.35 -6.37 10.80
N LYS A 69 9.18 -7.55 10.21
CA LYS A 69 7.94 -8.00 9.58
C LYS A 69 6.71 -7.82 10.49
N THR A 70 6.81 -8.20 11.76
CA THR A 70 5.71 -8.09 12.73
C THR A 70 5.33 -6.64 13.01
N GLN A 71 6.30 -5.73 13.07
CA GLN A 71 6.04 -4.30 13.27
C GLN A 71 5.34 -3.68 12.05
N LEU A 72 5.71 -4.07 10.83
CA LEU A 72 5.01 -3.62 9.61
C LEU A 72 3.56 -4.10 9.60
N ILE A 73 3.32 -5.38 9.92
CA ILE A 73 1.98 -5.96 9.97
C ILE A 73 1.11 -5.25 11.02
N ARG A 74 1.65 -5.01 12.21
CA ARG A 74 0.92 -4.27 13.27
C ARG A 74 0.57 -2.85 12.83
N ALA A 75 1.50 -2.16 12.17
CA ALA A 75 1.23 -0.82 11.64
C ALA A 75 0.12 -0.84 10.59
N ALA A 76 0.16 -1.79 9.66
CA ALA A 76 -0.87 -1.98 8.63
C ALA A 76 -2.26 -2.28 9.25
N VAL A 77 -2.34 -3.20 10.21
CA VAL A 77 -3.62 -3.58 10.85
C VAL A 77 -4.19 -2.45 11.69
N LYS A 78 -3.35 -1.58 12.26
CA LYS A 78 -3.81 -0.39 13.01
C LYS A 78 -4.64 0.56 12.14
N PHE A 79 -4.41 0.60 10.81
CA PHE A 79 -5.23 1.42 9.92
C PHE A 79 -6.70 1.03 9.93
N LEU A 80 -7.09 -0.21 10.27
CA LEU A 80 -8.50 -0.58 10.38
C LEU A 80 -9.28 0.31 11.36
N GLU A 81 -8.60 0.80 12.39
CA GLU A 81 -9.21 1.68 13.40
C GLU A 81 -9.47 3.07 12.86
N THR A 82 -8.76 3.49 11.82
CA THR A 82 -8.83 4.84 11.22
C THR A 82 -9.05 4.77 9.71
N ASP A 83 -9.64 3.67 9.22
CA ASP A 83 -9.70 3.39 7.79
C ASP A 83 -10.68 4.34 7.13
N THR A 84 -10.23 5.08 6.10
CA THR A 84 -11.04 6.12 5.45
C THR A 84 -12.43 5.64 5.05
N VAL A 85 -12.57 4.40 4.56
CA VAL A 85 -13.88 3.90 4.10
C VAL A 85 -14.84 3.49 5.23
N CYS A 86 -14.36 3.48 6.47
CA CYS A 86 -15.16 3.12 7.64
C CYS A 86 -15.68 4.34 8.42
N TYR A 87 -15.14 5.53 8.19
CA TYR A 87 -15.60 6.77 8.82
C TYR A 87 -16.54 7.50 7.87
N ARG A 88 -17.80 7.67 8.27
CA ARG A 88 -18.88 8.18 7.44
C ARG A 88 -19.38 9.51 7.98
N VAL A 89 -19.92 10.34 7.07
CA VAL A 89 -20.63 11.56 7.44
C VAL A 89 -22.14 11.35 7.34
N GLU A 90 -22.89 12.14 8.12
CA GLU A 90 -24.36 12.18 8.03
C GLU A 90 -24.83 13.34 7.14
N GLU A 91 -24.01 14.39 7.02
CA GLU A 91 -24.34 15.63 6.30
C GLU A 91 -23.17 16.09 5.41
N PRO A 92 -23.44 16.63 4.21
CA PRO A 92 -24.76 16.73 3.58
C PRO A 92 -25.29 15.37 3.11
N PRO A 93 -26.62 15.16 2.94
CA PRO A 93 -27.19 13.84 2.67
C PRO A 93 -26.70 13.25 1.35
N ALA A 94 -26.42 14.10 0.36
CA ALA A 94 -25.87 13.69 -0.92
C ALA A 94 -24.47 13.07 -0.77
N LEU A 95 -23.61 13.59 0.12
CA LEU A 95 -22.30 13.01 0.40
C LEU A 95 -22.44 11.71 1.20
N ALA A 96 -23.33 11.67 2.18
CA ALA A 96 -23.62 10.44 2.93
C ALA A 96 -24.10 9.31 2.00
N GLU A 97 -25.00 9.62 1.04
CA GLU A 97 -25.47 8.68 0.03
C GLU A 97 -24.34 8.26 -0.93
N LEU A 98 -23.50 9.20 -1.37
CA LEU A 98 -22.35 8.89 -2.21
C LEU A 98 -21.36 7.95 -1.51
N GLN A 99 -21.01 8.24 -0.26
CA GLN A 99 -20.16 7.37 0.56
C GLN A 99 -20.76 5.97 0.68
N LYS A 100 -22.06 5.88 0.99
CA LYS A 100 -22.76 4.61 1.07
C LYS A 100 -22.64 3.82 -0.23
N ASN A 101 -22.97 4.44 -1.36
CA ASN A 101 -23.00 3.78 -2.66
C ASN A 101 -21.60 3.33 -3.12
N GLU A 102 -20.55 4.08 -2.77
CA GLU A 102 -19.19 3.86 -3.27
C GLU A 102 -18.31 3.04 -2.31
N TRP A 103 -18.47 3.21 -1.00
CA TRP A 103 -17.65 2.55 0.01
C TRP A 103 -18.27 1.27 0.58
N ASP A 104 -19.58 1.14 0.66
CA ASP A 104 -20.20 -0.10 1.16
C ASP A 104 -19.83 -1.33 0.32
N PRO A 105 -19.76 -1.27 -1.02
CA PRO A 105 -19.38 -2.43 -1.83
C PRO A 105 -17.97 -2.94 -1.50
N VAL A 106 -17.00 -2.06 -1.26
CA VAL A 106 -15.62 -2.48 -0.95
C VAL A 106 -15.49 -3.01 0.47
N VAL A 107 -16.22 -2.44 1.44
CA VAL A 107 -16.27 -2.98 2.81
C VAL A 107 -16.93 -4.36 2.81
N ALA A 108 -18.09 -4.50 2.16
CA ALA A 108 -18.80 -5.78 2.06
C ALA A 108 -17.98 -6.85 1.34
N TRP A 109 -17.25 -6.46 0.28
CA TRP A 109 -16.31 -7.36 -0.37
C TRP A 109 -15.22 -7.83 0.59
N ALA A 110 -14.61 -6.94 1.36
CA ALA A 110 -13.53 -7.31 2.28
C ALA A 110 -14.04 -8.22 3.41
N GLU A 111 -15.20 -7.90 4.00
CA GLU A 111 -15.86 -8.73 5.00
C GLU A 111 -16.11 -10.15 4.47
N LYS A 112 -16.64 -10.27 3.24
CA LYS A 112 -16.87 -11.57 2.61
C LYS A 112 -15.57 -12.30 2.25
N ARG A 113 -14.60 -11.59 1.68
CA ARG A 113 -13.34 -12.14 1.16
C ARG A 113 -12.46 -12.70 2.27
N TYR A 114 -12.42 -12.01 3.41
CA TYR A 114 -11.61 -12.38 4.57
C TYR A 114 -12.42 -13.05 5.67
N ASN A 115 -13.75 -13.15 5.52
CA ASN A 115 -14.67 -13.71 6.50
C ASN A 115 -14.53 -13.01 7.87
N VAL A 116 -14.67 -11.69 7.85
CA VAL A 116 -14.49 -10.80 9.01
C VAL A 116 -15.64 -9.81 9.13
N THR A 117 -15.69 -9.10 10.25
CA THR A 117 -16.60 -7.96 10.45
C THR A 117 -15.78 -6.68 10.62
N ILE A 118 -16.15 -5.65 9.88
CA ILE A 118 -15.51 -4.34 9.88
C ILE A 118 -16.56 -3.28 10.21
N GLY A 119 -17.65 -3.23 9.44
CA GLY A 119 -18.67 -2.20 9.53
C GLY A 119 -18.17 -0.78 9.24
N SER A 120 -19.00 0.20 9.58
CA SER A 120 -18.70 1.63 9.44
C SER A 120 -19.27 2.41 10.63
N SER A 121 -18.86 3.66 10.80
CA SER A 121 -19.29 4.52 11.90
C SER A 121 -19.41 5.97 11.46
N THR A 122 -20.43 6.66 11.96
CA THR A 122 -20.56 8.13 11.88
C THR A 122 -20.01 8.83 13.13
N SER A 123 -19.56 8.05 14.13
CA SER A 123 -18.99 8.58 15.36
C SER A 123 -17.50 8.90 15.20
N ILE A 124 -17.04 9.94 15.92
CA ILE A 124 -15.61 10.25 16.06
C ILE A 124 -14.80 9.10 16.68
N LEU A 125 -15.45 8.17 17.39
CA LEU A 125 -14.80 6.99 17.96
C LEU A 125 -14.49 5.91 16.92
N GLY A 126 -15.02 6.02 15.70
CA GLY A 126 -14.79 5.05 14.63
C GLY A 126 -15.63 3.77 14.74
N PRO A 127 -15.38 2.80 13.84
CA PRO A 127 -16.03 1.49 13.86
C PRO A 127 -15.52 0.61 15.01
N ASN A 128 -16.37 -0.27 15.53
CA ASN A 128 -15.93 -1.31 16.47
C ASN A 128 -15.34 -2.50 15.70
N ILE A 129 -14.02 -2.57 15.59
CA ILE A 129 -13.31 -3.66 14.90
C ILE A 129 -13.02 -4.81 15.87
N PRO A 130 -13.63 -6.01 15.70
CA PRO A 130 -13.37 -7.16 16.55
C PRO A 130 -11.89 -7.59 16.53
N ALA A 131 -11.42 -8.14 17.65
CA ALA A 131 -10.06 -8.69 17.74
C ALA A 131 -9.82 -9.79 16.69
N SER A 132 -10.81 -10.64 16.44
CA SER A 132 -10.75 -11.70 15.42
C SER A 132 -10.55 -11.16 13.99
N THR A 133 -11.11 -9.99 13.67
CA THR A 133 -10.88 -9.31 12.40
C THR A 133 -9.41 -8.88 12.28
N LYS A 134 -8.86 -8.27 13.34
CA LYS A 134 -7.45 -7.88 13.38
C LYS A 134 -6.53 -9.09 13.23
N ASP A 135 -6.81 -10.18 13.95
CA ASP A 135 -6.04 -11.42 13.89
C ASP A 135 -6.05 -12.06 12.49
N THR A 136 -7.19 -11.98 11.80
CA THR A 136 -7.32 -12.46 10.42
C THR A 136 -6.42 -11.67 9.47
N PHE A 137 -6.43 -10.34 9.55
CA PHE A 137 -5.54 -9.51 8.74
C PHE A 137 -4.07 -9.66 9.13
N VAL A 138 -3.74 -9.84 10.42
CA VAL A 138 -2.37 -10.16 10.86
C VAL A 138 -1.91 -11.45 10.18
N SER A 139 -2.73 -12.50 10.21
CA SER A 139 -2.40 -13.80 9.63
C SER A 139 -2.27 -13.72 8.11
N HIS A 140 -3.18 -13.01 7.44
CA HIS A 140 -3.13 -12.80 5.99
C HIS A 140 -1.85 -12.05 5.58
N LEU A 141 -1.55 -10.93 6.25
CA LEU A 141 -0.35 -10.13 5.97
C LEU A 141 0.93 -10.89 6.30
N ALA A 142 0.92 -11.77 7.30
CA ALA A 142 2.05 -12.63 7.64
C ALA A 142 2.41 -13.63 6.53
N SER A 143 1.54 -13.91 5.57
CA SER A 143 1.86 -14.76 4.41
C SER A 143 2.79 -14.08 3.40
N TYR A 144 2.81 -12.74 3.36
CA TYR A 144 3.65 -11.98 2.44
C TYR A 144 5.11 -11.92 2.90
N ASN A 145 6.05 -11.84 1.95
CA ASN A 145 7.45 -11.59 2.25
C ASN A 145 7.70 -10.12 2.63
N MET A 146 8.90 -9.79 3.09
CA MET A 146 9.25 -8.43 3.53
C MET A 146 9.11 -7.38 2.42
N TRP A 147 9.48 -7.73 1.19
CA TRP A 147 9.38 -6.83 0.03
C TRP A 147 7.93 -6.47 -0.27
N ALA A 148 7.06 -7.47 -0.32
CA ALA A 148 5.63 -7.27 -0.51
C ALA A 148 5.04 -6.42 0.62
N LEU A 149 5.37 -6.69 1.88
CA LEU A 149 4.87 -5.90 3.01
C LEU A 149 5.29 -4.43 2.97
N GLN A 150 6.51 -4.13 2.51
CA GLN A 150 6.96 -2.74 2.34
C GLN A 150 6.14 -2.02 1.27
N GLY A 151 5.82 -2.70 0.17
CA GLY A 151 4.94 -2.18 -0.88
C GLY A 151 3.49 -2.00 -0.39
N ILE A 152 2.95 -3.00 0.31
CA ILE A 152 1.61 -2.96 0.90
C ILE A 152 1.47 -1.78 1.86
N GLU A 153 2.44 -1.59 2.76
CA GLU A 153 2.43 -0.46 3.69
C GLU A 153 2.42 0.89 2.96
N PHE A 154 3.19 1.02 1.88
CA PHE A 154 3.19 2.23 1.07
C PHE A 154 1.79 2.49 0.50
N VAL A 155 1.14 1.49 -0.09
CA VAL A 155 -0.23 1.62 -0.63
C VAL A 155 -1.23 2.00 0.48
N ILE A 156 -1.18 1.33 1.64
CA ILE A 156 -2.04 1.64 2.80
C ILE A 156 -1.88 3.08 3.23
N THR A 157 -0.64 3.57 3.29
CA THR A 157 -0.34 4.94 3.70
C THR A 157 -0.89 5.96 2.70
N GLN A 158 -0.74 5.70 1.40
CA GLN A 158 -1.25 6.60 0.35
C GLN A 158 -2.78 6.64 0.29
N LEU A 159 -3.43 5.48 0.41
CA LEU A 159 -4.90 5.37 0.38
C LEU A 159 -5.56 5.65 1.74
N LYS A 160 -4.76 5.74 2.82
CA LYS A 160 -5.22 5.79 4.22
C LYS A 160 -6.21 4.67 4.57
N SER A 161 -6.08 3.52 3.91
CA SER A 161 -7.07 2.45 3.98
C SER A 161 -6.40 1.09 3.76
N LEU A 162 -6.55 0.20 4.74
CA LEU A 162 -6.19 -1.21 4.58
C LEU A 162 -7.18 -1.90 3.63
N ILE A 163 -8.47 -1.56 3.73
CA ILE A 163 -9.54 -2.18 2.94
C ILE A 163 -9.38 -1.91 1.45
N LEU A 164 -9.15 -0.66 1.05
CA LEU A 164 -8.91 -0.31 -0.34
C LEU A 164 -7.60 -0.92 -0.85
N SER A 165 -6.56 -0.95 -0.01
CA SER A 165 -5.27 -1.56 -0.37
C SER A 165 -5.42 -3.05 -0.67
N MET A 166 -6.11 -3.78 0.21
CA MET A 166 -6.36 -5.21 0.03
C MET A 166 -7.27 -5.46 -1.18
N SER A 167 -8.28 -4.62 -1.40
CA SER A 167 -9.14 -4.68 -2.59
C SER A 167 -8.35 -4.49 -3.88
N LEU A 168 -7.36 -3.60 -3.89
CA LEU A 168 -6.47 -3.37 -5.02
C LEU A 168 -5.53 -4.55 -5.26
N ILE A 169 -4.89 -5.06 -4.19
CA ILE A 169 -3.92 -6.16 -4.27
C ILE A 169 -4.58 -7.47 -4.73
N ASP A 170 -5.77 -7.77 -4.22
CA ASP A 170 -6.58 -8.91 -4.65
C ASP A 170 -7.28 -8.66 -6.00
N ARG A 171 -7.01 -7.52 -6.65
CA ARG A 171 -7.53 -7.13 -7.97
C ARG A 171 -9.06 -7.05 -8.03
N HIS A 172 -9.70 -6.77 -6.90
CA HIS A 172 -11.13 -6.50 -6.85
C HIS A 172 -11.46 -5.14 -7.48
N ILE A 173 -10.60 -4.15 -7.25
CA ILE A 173 -10.71 -2.80 -7.83
C ILE A 173 -9.43 -2.42 -8.57
N THR A 174 -9.57 -1.53 -9.54
CA THR A 174 -8.45 -0.92 -10.28
C THR A 174 -7.72 0.13 -9.45
N VAL A 175 -6.52 0.53 -9.87
CA VAL A 175 -5.75 1.61 -9.22
C VAL A 175 -6.54 2.93 -9.22
N GLU A 176 -7.13 3.30 -10.35
CA GLU A 176 -7.88 4.53 -10.53
C GLU A 176 -9.07 4.59 -9.57
N LYS A 177 -9.81 3.48 -9.46
CA LYS A 177 -10.92 3.33 -8.51
C LYS A 177 -10.44 3.41 -7.06
N ALA A 178 -9.34 2.77 -6.69
CA ALA A 178 -8.81 2.83 -5.33
C ALA A 178 -8.45 4.28 -4.93
N VAL A 179 -7.79 5.02 -5.83
CA VAL A 179 -7.45 6.43 -5.63
C VAL A 179 -8.71 7.29 -5.50
N LEU A 180 -9.67 7.13 -6.43
CA LEU A 180 -10.94 7.85 -6.39
C LEU A 180 -11.68 7.62 -5.06
N LEU A 181 -11.79 6.36 -4.63
CA LEU A 181 -12.47 6.02 -3.38
C LEU A 181 -11.75 6.58 -2.16
N SER A 182 -10.42 6.60 -2.14
CA SER A 182 -9.66 7.20 -1.02
C SER A 182 -9.80 8.71 -0.90
N ARG A 183 -10.19 9.39 -2.00
CA ARG A 183 -10.33 10.84 -2.10
C ARG A 183 -11.78 11.28 -2.31
N LEU A 184 -12.74 10.38 -2.12
CA LEU A 184 -14.15 10.59 -2.49
C LEU A 184 -14.73 11.89 -1.91
N GLU A 185 -14.40 12.22 -0.66
CA GLU A 185 -14.83 13.45 -0.01
C GLU A 185 -14.18 14.71 -0.61
N GLU A 186 -12.88 14.65 -0.93
CA GLU A 186 -12.16 15.75 -1.59
C GLU A 186 -12.76 16.01 -2.97
N GLU A 187 -13.01 14.95 -3.74
CA GLU A 187 -13.59 15.03 -5.09
C GLU A 187 -15.03 15.55 -5.08
N TYR A 188 -15.78 15.40 -3.97
CA TYR A 188 -17.11 15.99 -3.82
C TYR A 188 -17.07 17.52 -3.60
N GLN A 189 -15.97 18.05 -3.07
CA GLN A 189 -15.83 19.47 -2.73
C GLN A 189 -15.29 20.34 -3.88
N VAL A 190 -14.79 19.72 -4.94
CA VAL A 190 -14.24 20.38 -6.14
C VAL A 190 -15.32 20.65 -7.17
#